data_AF-A0A6G8NLS9-F1
#
_entry.id   AF-A0A6G8NLS9-F1
#
_cell.length_a   1.000
_cell.length_b   1.000
_cell.length_c   1.000
_cell.angle_alpha   90.00
_cell.angle_beta   90.00
_cell.angle_gamma   90.00
#
_symmetry.space_group_name_H-M   'P 1'
#
loop_
_entity.id
_entity.type
_entity.pdbx_description
1 polymer ?
#
loop_
_entity_poly.entity_id
_entity_poly.type
_entity_poly.pdbx_seq_one_letter_code
_entity_poly.pdbx_strand_id
1 'polypeptide(L)'
;MWANPSNLAMLKPEPEKACMDLVVVGEAQGAENRKLVPFERMGSVVPHLDGSVGLNRANGFCLITARNDLDAVRAFLNKYRNKAKTARSYRKEVERFLLWCVCREGTAMSSVGTDECERYKDFLAAPEDDWIAKGKAQRLSPCWRPFTGPLSPESQRYAVLVLRTFFKWLTAVAYLGGNPWHTVDLPSVDQKELAMAVDKALPKHLWKALSEEGASSTVYAPGIRTLLSSVRLAPESSLQWRPNTVSHERSSC
;
A
#
# COMPACT_ATOMS: atom_id res chain seq x y z
N MET A 1 -26.94 42.90 40.11
CA MET A 1 -27.03 41.61 39.38
C MET A 1 -25.67 40.95 39.44
N TRP A 2 -25.53 39.94 40.28
CA TRP A 2 -24.30 39.20 40.52
C TRP A 2 -24.24 38.03 39.53
N ALA A 3 -23.17 37.95 38.75
CA ALA A 3 -22.94 36.83 37.84
C ALA A 3 -22.36 35.64 38.62
N ASN A 4 -22.98 34.48 38.44
CA ASN A 4 -22.67 33.20 39.05
C ASN A 4 -21.31 32.64 38.54
N PRO A 5 -20.35 32.25 39.41
CA PRO A 5 -19.03 31.74 39.01
C PRO A 5 -19.01 30.26 38.60
N SER A 6 -20.13 29.69 38.14
CA SER A 6 -20.26 28.23 37.93
C SER A 6 -20.25 27.79 36.46
N ASN A 7 -19.47 28.46 35.60
CA ASN A 7 -19.30 27.99 34.22
C ASN A 7 -17.86 28.10 33.73
N LEU A 8 -16.91 27.71 34.57
CA LEU A 8 -15.60 27.26 34.12
C LEU A 8 -15.73 25.79 33.66
N ALA A 9 -16.63 25.56 32.70
CA ALA A 9 -16.67 24.30 31.98
C ALA A 9 -15.30 24.11 31.36
N MET A 10 -14.64 23.00 31.70
CA MET A 10 -13.39 22.53 31.12
C MET A 10 -13.38 22.82 29.61
N LEU A 11 -12.65 23.86 29.23
CA LEU A 11 -12.06 23.96 27.90
C LEU A 11 -11.19 22.71 27.80
N LYS A 12 -11.76 21.63 27.24
CA LYS A 12 -10.97 20.52 26.74
C LYS A 12 -9.93 21.17 25.84
N PRO A 13 -8.63 20.96 26.06
CA PRO A 13 -7.64 21.44 25.11
C PRO A 13 -8.05 20.86 23.76
N GLU A 14 -8.36 21.74 22.81
CA GLU A 14 -8.43 21.38 21.40
C GLU A 14 -7.20 20.52 21.11
N PRO A 15 -7.33 19.37 20.43
CA PRO A 15 -6.20 18.51 20.18
C PRO A 15 -5.14 19.37 19.50
N GLU A 16 -4.07 19.62 20.25
CA GLU A 16 -2.92 20.40 19.80
C GLU A 16 -2.59 19.89 18.42
N LYS A 17 -2.78 20.75 17.40
CA LYS A 17 -2.43 20.44 16.01
C LYS A 17 -0.99 19.98 16.09
N ALA A 18 -0.76 18.66 16.03
CA ALA A 18 0.56 18.11 16.22
C ALA A 18 1.46 18.82 15.21
N CYS A 19 2.34 19.71 15.72
CA CYS A 19 3.38 20.28 14.92
C CYS A 19 4.14 19.06 14.42
N MET A 20 4.04 18.76 13.12
CA MET A 20 4.62 17.53 12.61
C MET A 20 6.12 17.71 12.62
N ASP A 21 6.77 17.26 13.69
CA ASP A 21 8.22 17.25 13.80
C ASP A 21 8.77 16.40 12.66
N LEU A 22 9.27 17.10 11.64
CA LEU A 22 9.91 16.52 10.47
C LEU A 22 11.30 16.01 10.86
N VAL A 23 11.62 14.80 10.42
CA VAL A 23 12.84 14.09 10.78
C VAL A 23 13.72 13.93 9.55
N VAL A 24 15.03 14.13 9.76
CA VAL A 24 16.07 13.72 8.80
C VAL A 24 16.36 12.23 9.01
N VAL A 25 16.08 11.44 7.98
CA VAL A 25 16.29 9.99 7.97
C VAL A 25 17.67 9.68 7.38
N GLY A 26 18.39 8.71 7.95
CA GLY A 26 19.73 8.34 7.50
C GLY A 26 20.13 6.96 7.98
N GLU A 27 21.35 6.56 7.65
CA GLU A 27 21.94 5.32 8.15
C GLU A 27 21.96 5.31 9.68
N ALA A 28 21.66 4.16 10.26
CA ALA A 28 21.66 3.98 11.69
C ALA A 28 22.98 3.41 12.18
N GLN A 29 23.59 4.06 13.16
CA GLN A 29 24.66 3.48 13.95
C GLN A 29 24.03 2.58 15.01
N GLY A 30 23.76 1.32 14.66
CA GLY A 30 23.08 0.36 15.54
C GLY A 30 21.54 0.44 15.49
N ALA A 31 20.89 -0.59 16.03
CA ALA A 31 19.42 -0.73 15.99
C ALA A 31 18.71 0.30 16.88
N GLU A 32 19.33 0.71 17.97
CA GLU A 32 18.78 1.61 18.98
C GLU A 32 18.65 3.07 18.52
N ASN A 33 19.46 3.50 17.55
CA ASN A 33 19.49 4.87 17.05
C ASN A 33 18.79 5.03 15.70
N ARG A 34 18.10 3.99 15.22
CA ARG A 34 17.45 3.99 13.91
C ARG A 34 16.20 4.88 13.91
N LYS A 35 16.23 5.93 13.09
CA LYS A 35 15.13 6.90 12.95
C LYS A 35 14.04 6.38 12.01
N LEU A 36 13.24 5.43 12.51
CA LEU A 36 12.06 4.93 11.81
C LEU A 36 10.86 5.84 12.06
N VAL A 37 10.44 6.56 11.02
CA VAL A 37 9.27 7.45 11.07
C VAL A 37 8.36 7.19 9.87
N PRO A 38 7.03 7.41 10.01
CA PRO A 38 6.13 7.30 8.88
C PRO A 38 6.47 8.36 7.82
N PHE A 39 6.09 8.07 6.57
CA PHE A 39 6.35 8.93 5.41
C PHE A 39 5.99 10.41 5.61
N GLU A 40 4.90 10.71 6.32
CA GLU A 40 4.46 12.10 6.59
C GLU A 40 5.43 12.90 7.46
N ARG A 41 6.28 12.20 8.23
CA ARG A 41 7.28 12.82 9.11
C ARG A 41 8.68 12.83 8.50
N MET A 42 8.88 12.26 7.32
CA MET A 42 10.15 12.33 6.61
C MET A 42 10.32 13.72 6.00
N GLY A 43 11.12 14.56 6.65
CA GLY A 43 11.46 15.89 6.13
C GLY A 43 12.44 15.78 4.97
N SER A 44 13.56 15.09 5.22
CA SER A 44 14.62 14.82 4.26
C SER A 44 15.33 13.50 4.57
N VAL A 45 16.18 13.08 3.64
CA VAL A 45 17.16 12.00 3.82
C VAL A 45 18.55 12.62 3.87
N VAL A 46 19.49 12.03 4.59
CA VAL A 46 20.88 12.50 4.62
C VAL A 46 21.47 12.58 3.21
N PRO A 47 22.27 13.61 2.86
CA PRO A 47 22.61 13.90 1.47
C PRO A 47 23.26 12.76 0.68
N HIS A 48 24.07 11.91 1.32
CA HIS A 48 24.74 10.79 0.66
C HIS A 48 23.81 9.59 0.38
N LEU A 49 22.60 9.57 0.97
CA LEU A 49 21.59 8.51 0.78
C LEU A 49 20.29 9.03 0.16
N ASP A 50 20.21 10.32 -0.18
CA ASP A 50 18.97 10.90 -0.66
C ASP A 50 18.66 10.53 -2.11
N GLY A 51 19.64 10.00 -2.85
CA GLY A 51 19.47 9.57 -4.24
C GLY A 51 19.55 10.70 -5.28
N SER A 52 19.90 11.92 -4.87
CA SER A 52 20.13 13.02 -5.80
C SER A 52 21.19 12.69 -6.86
N VAL A 53 22.21 11.93 -6.46
CA VAL A 53 23.32 11.44 -7.30
C VAL A 53 23.38 9.89 -7.35
N GLY A 54 22.23 9.21 -7.23
CA GLY A 54 22.17 7.75 -7.20
C GLY A 54 22.73 7.06 -8.46
N LEU A 55 23.26 5.85 -8.31
CA LEU A 55 23.93 5.10 -9.38
C LEU A 55 23.02 4.77 -10.58
N ASN A 56 21.72 4.55 -10.34
CA ASN A 56 20.73 4.21 -11.37
C ASN A 56 19.88 5.44 -11.78
N ARG A 57 20.38 6.67 -11.57
CA ARG A 57 19.72 7.88 -12.09
C ARG A 57 19.80 7.89 -13.62
N ALA A 58 18.70 8.26 -14.26
CA ALA A 58 18.68 8.39 -15.72
C ALA A 58 19.52 9.60 -16.17
N ASN A 59 20.27 9.44 -17.26
CA ASN A 59 20.93 10.54 -17.94
C ASN A 59 19.94 11.16 -18.93
N GLY A 60 19.14 12.14 -18.51
CA GLY A 60 18.17 12.79 -19.41
C GLY A 60 17.16 13.71 -18.75
N PHE A 61 16.19 14.17 -19.55
CA PHE A 61 15.10 15.02 -19.08
C PHE A 61 14.08 14.20 -18.28
N CYS A 62 14.03 14.45 -16.96
CA CYS A 62 13.05 13.82 -16.08
C CYS A 62 11.67 14.49 -16.24
N LEU A 63 10.61 13.71 -16.44
CA LEU A 63 9.25 14.23 -16.64
C LEU A 63 8.61 14.75 -15.34
N ILE A 64 9.28 14.57 -14.20
CA ILE A 64 8.84 15.05 -12.89
C ILE A 64 9.91 15.96 -12.28
N THR A 65 9.51 16.83 -11.36
CA THR A 65 10.40 17.79 -10.69
C THR A 65 11.21 17.20 -9.53
N ALA A 66 11.17 15.88 -9.35
CA ALA A 66 11.81 15.20 -8.23
C ALA A 66 13.34 15.30 -8.29
N ARG A 67 13.95 15.82 -7.23
CA ARG A 67 15.41 16.03 -7.14
C ARG A 67 16.14 14.92 -6.40
N ASN A 68 15.42 14.18 -5.57
CA ASN A 68 15.91 13.07 -4.75
C ASN A 68 14.83 11.99 -4.63
N ASP A 69 15.16 10.88 -3.99
CA ASP A 69 14.30 9.70 -3.89
C ASP A 69 12.99 10.00 -3.14
N LEU A 70 13.08 10.82 -2.08
CA LEU A 70 11.92 11.20 -1.28
C LEU A 70 10.91 12.02 -2.11
N ASP A 71 11.39 12.95 -2.94
CA ASP A 71 10.54 13.70 -3.87
C ASP A 71 9.91 12.80 -4.95
N ALA A 72 10.63 11.78 -5.42
CA ALA A 72 10.12 10.83 -6.38
C ALA A 72 8.97 9.99 -5.80
N VAL A 73 9.09 9.57 -4.52
CA VAL A 73 7.99 8.90 -3.79
C VAL A 73 6.79 9.84 -3.66
N ARG A 74 7.00 11.10 -3.27
CA ARG A 74 5.92 12.10 -3.18
C ARG A 74 5.19 12.26 -4.53
N ALA A 75 5.94 12.39 -5.63
CA ALA A 75 5.39 12.50 -6.98
C ALA A 75 4.58 11.26 -7.38
N PHE A 76 5.09 10.06 -7.10
CA PHE A 76 4.38 8.81 -7.37
C PHE A 76 3.05 8.71 -6.61
N LEU A 77 3.05 9.03 -5.31
CA LEU A 77 1.84 8.95 -4.49
C LEU A 77 0.79 9.98 -4.91
N ASN A 78 1.22 11.17 -5.37
CA ASN A 78 0.31 12.21 -5.88
C ASN A 78 -0.49 11.75 -7.12
N LYS A 79 0.02 10.80 -7.90
CA LYS A 79 -0.71 10.14 -9.01
C LYS A 79 -2.01 9.47 -8.53
N TYR A 80 -2.03 9.02 -7.28
CA TYR A 80 -3.14 8.28 -6.68
C TYR A 80 -3.96 9.13 -5.69
N ARG A 81 -3.81 10.46 -5.70
CA ARG A 81 -4.50 11.38 -4.75
C ARG A 81 -6.02 11.20 -4.67
N ASN A 82 -6.67 10.84 -5.78
CA ASN A 82 -8.11 10.60 -5.85
C ASN A 82 -8.52 9.14 -5.50
N LYS A 83 -7.56 8.28 -5.18
CA LYS A 83 -7.75 6.85 -4.87
C LYS A 83 -7.16 6.54 -3.49
N ALA A 84 -7.80 7.06 -2.44
CA ALA A 84 -7.27 7.05 -1.07
C ALA A 84 -6.84 5.65 -0.57
N LYS A 85 -7.59 4.59 -0.89
CA LYS A 85 -7.24 3.21 -0.52
C LYS A 85 -5.95 2.74 -1.20
N THR A 86 -5.82 2.99 -2.51
CA THR A 86 -4.63 2.63 -3.29
C THR A 86 -3.41 3.44 -2.85
N ALA A 87 -3.56 4.75 -2.69
CA ALA A 87 -2.49 5.63 -2.21
C ALA A 87 -1.97 5.18 -0.84
N ARG A 88 -2.86 4.85 0.10
CA ARG A 88 -2.50 4.33 1.43
C ARG A 88 -1.72 3.03 1.34
N SER A 89 -2.16 2.10 0.49
CA SER A 89 -1.51 0.81 0.29
C SER A 89 -0.12 0.98 -0.33
N TYR A 90 -0.02 1.77 -1.39
CA TYR A 90 1.25 2.00 -2.10
C TYR A 90 2.27 2.73 -1.24
N ARG A 91 1.84 3.78 -0.53
CA ARG A 91 2.69 4.50 0.42
C ARG A 91 3.26 3.57 1.49
N LYS A 92 2.45 2.64 2.03
CA LYS A 92 2.89 1.70 3.06
C LYS A 92 4.04 0.81 2.54
N GLU A 93 3.95 0.29 1.32
CA GLU A 93 5.01 -0.58 0.79
C GLU A 93 6.24 0.21 0.32
N VAL A 94 6.04 1.37 -0.31
CA VAL A 94 7.15 2.22 -0.76
C VAL A 94 7.88 2.88 0.42
N GLU A 95 7.19 3.27 1.50
CA GLU A 95 7.84 3.82 2.71
C GLU A 95 8.70 2.78 3.41
N ARG A 96 8.23 1.52 3.50
CA ARG A 96 9.02 0.43 4.08
C ARG A 96 10.32 0.23 3.30
N PHE A 97 10.21 0.24 1.97
CA PHE A 97 11.36 0.06 1.12
C PHE A 97 12.34 1.23 1.23
N LEU A 98 11.87 2.48 1.15
CA LEU A 98 12.71 3.66 1.31
C LEU A 98 13.41 3.69 2.67
N LEU A 99 12.68 3.42 3.75
CA LEU A 99 13.27 3.31 5.08
C LEU A 99 14.33 2.22 5.11
N TRP A 100 14.06 1.04 4.54
CA TRP A 100 15.00 -0.08 4.58
C TRP A 100 16.29 0.26 3.83
N CYS A 101 16.19 0.86 2.65
CA CYS A 101 17.34 1.30 1.86
C CYS A 101 18.23 2.24 2.69
N VAL A 102 17.64 3.26 3.31
CA VAL A 102 18.39 4.31 3.99
C VAL A 102 18.86 3.89 5.38
N CYS A 103 17.98 3.29 6.20
CA CYS A 103 18.21 3.05 7.62
C CYS A 103 18.87 1.71 7.94
N ARG A 104 18.82 0.75 7.01
CA ARG A 104 19.33 -0.61 7.20
C ARG A 104 20.40 -0.97 6.18
N GLU A 105 20.15 -0.72 4.90
CA GLU A 105 21.08 -1.05 3.83
C GLU A 105 22.15 0.01 3.59
N GLY A 106 21.98 1.23 4.11
CA GLY A 106 22.92 2.33 3.91
C GLY A 106 23.08 2.72 2.43
N THR A 107 22.03 2.54 1.63
CA THR A 107 22.06 2.74 0.18
C THR A 107 20.90 3.64 -0.26
N ALA A 108 21.13 4.58 -1.18
CA ALA A 108 20.06 5.36 -1.78
C ALA A 108 19.10 4.44 -2.54
N MET A 109 17.79 4.71 -2.51
CA MET A 109 16.78 3.89 -3.19
C MET A 109 17.00 3.88 -4.72
N SER A 110 17.53 4.97 -5.29
CA SER A 110 17.98 5.06 -6.69
C SER A 110 19.35 4.45 -6.97
N SER A 111 19.99 3.79 -6.00
CA SER A 111 21.26 3.06 -6.18
C SER A 111 21.14 1.55 -5.95
N VAL A 112 19.95 1.07 -5.56
CA VAL A 112 19.64 -0.34 -5.38
C VAL A 112 19.77 -1.11 -6.70
N GLY A 113 20.42 -2.27 -6.66
CA GLY A 113 20.46 -3.28 -7.71
C GLY A 113 19.67 -4.54 -7.37
N THR A 114 19.88 -5.61 -8.15
CA THR A 114 19.19 -6.90 -7.97
C THR A 114 19.45 -7.51 -6.60
N ASP A 115 20.70 -7.44 -6.12
CA ASP A 115 21.11 -8.11 -4.88
C ASP A 115 20.45 -7.44 -3.65
N GLU A 116 20.37 -6.10 -3.64
CA GLU A 116 19.63 -5.37 -2.60
C GLU A 116 18.14 -5.71 -2.63
N CYS A 117 17.55 -5.87 -3.82
CA CYS A 117 16.14 -6.26 -3.94
C CYS A 117 15.87 -7.66 -3.37
N GLU A 118 16.77 -8.63 -3.60
CA GLU A 118 16.67 -9.96 -2.97
C GLU A 118 16.86 -9.88 -1.45
N ARG A 119 17.84 -9.10 -0.96
CA ARG A 119 18.00 -8.87 0.49
C ARG A 119 16.77 -8.22 1.13
N TYR A 120 16.06 -7.35 0.40
CA TYR A 120 14.80 -6.80 0.90
C TYR A 120 13.68 -7.85 0.97
N LYS A 121 13.61 -8.82 0.03
CA LYS A 121 12.65 -9.92 0.11
C LYS A 121 12.87 -10.75 1.38
N ASP A 122 14.12 -11.10 1.67
CA ASP A 122 14.47 -11.82 2.90
C ASP A 122 14.08 -11.01 4.13
N PHE A 123 14.33 -9.70 4.12
CA PHE A 123 13.94 -8.79 5.18
C PHE A 123 12.41 -8.70 5.38
N LEU A 124 11.61 -8.79 4.32
CA LEU A 124 10.14 -8.83 4.47
C LEU A 124 9.67 -10.10 5.19
N ALA A 125 10.36 -11.22 4.99
CA ALA A 125 10.07 -12.48 5.65
C ALA A 125 10.57 -12.53 7.10
N ALA A 126 11.64 -11.80 7.42
CA ALA A 126 12.22 -11.75 8.75
C ALA A 126 12.74 -10.34 9.09
N PRO A 127 11.85 -9.36 9.35
CA PRO A 127 12.27 -8.01 9.71
C PRO A 127 12.91 -8.01 11.11
N GLU A 128 13.89 -7.13 11.32
CA GLU A 128 14.55 -6.93 12.62
C GLU A 128 13.55 -6.47 13.70
N ASP A 129 13.79 -6.82 14.96
CA ASP A 129 12.86 -6.57 16.07
C ASP A 129 12.49 -5.09 16.25
N ASP A 130 13.44 -4.18 16.02
CA ASP A 130 13.23 -2.75 16.13
C ASP A 130 12.35 -2.19 15.00
N TRP A 131 12.10 -2.95 13.93
CA TRP A 131 11.17 -2.62 12.84
C TRP A 131 9.74 -3.12 13.09
N ILE A 132 9.54 -3.89 14.16
CA ILE A 132 8.25 -4.48 14.52
C ILE A 132 7.63 -3.68 15.67
N ALA A 133 6.39 -3.23 15.48
CA ALA A 133 5.65 -2.55 16.53
C ALA A 133 5.32 -3.55 17.66
N LYS A 134 5.67 -3.20 18.91
CA LYS A 134 5.36 -4.02 20.10
C LYS A 134 3.86 -4.07 20.46
N GLY A 135 3.00 -3.42 19.69
CA GLY A 135 1.56 -3.34 19.92
C GLY A 135 0.87 -2.42 18.92
N LYS A 136 -0.41 -2.11 19.18
CA LYS A 136 -1.17 -1.16 18.35
C LYS A 136 -0.66 0.26 18.55
N ALA A 137 0.19 0.72 17.65
CA ALA A 137 0.65 2.11 17.61
C ALA A 137 -0.15 2.92 16.58
N GLN A 138 -0.57 4.13 16.96
CA GLN A 138 -1.08 5.10 15.99
C GLN A 138 0.04 5.50 15.03
N ARG A 139 -0.30 5.82 13.78
CA ARG A 139 0.69 6.07 12.73
C ARG A 139 1.69 7.17 13.07
N LEU A 140 1.24 8.26 13.69
CA LEU A 140 2.10 9.40 14.03
C LEU A 140 2.74 9.28 15.43
N SER A 141 2.48 8.18 16.15
CA SER A 141 3.08 7.93 17.46
C SER A 141 4.58 7.66 17.34
N PRO A 142 5.42 8.07 18.32
CA PRO A 142 6.83 7.69 18.39
C PRO A 142 7.06 6.16 18.45
N CYS A 143 6.08 5.40 18.94
CA CYS A 143 6.13 3.94 18.99
C CYS A 143 5.76 3.27 17.66
N TRP A 144 5.44 4.04 16.62
CA TRP A 144 5.13 3.50 15.30
C TRP A 144 6.34 2.76 14.74
N ARG A 145 6.07 1.65 14.05
CA ARG A 145 7.05 0.91 13.25
C ARG A 145 6.45 0.45 11.93
N PRO A 146 7.28 0.20 10.89
CA PRO A 146 6.77 -0.14 9.56
C PRO A 146 6.11 -1.53 9.48
N PHE A 147 6.44 -2.42 10.42
CA PHE A 147 5.93 -3.78 10.50
C PHE A 147 5.18 -4.03 11.81
N THR A 148 4.26 -4.99 11.78
CA THR A 148 3.57 -5.53 12.97
C THR A 148 3.95 -6.99 13.22
N GLY A 149 5.00 -7.45 12.54
CA GLY A 149 5.48 -8.83 12.48
C GLY A 149 5.99 -9.17 11.08
N PRO A 150 6.59 -10.36 10.90
CA PRO A 150 6.89 -10.95 9.60
C PRO A 150 5.71 -10.92 8.63
N LEU A 151 5.94 -10.66 7.34
CA LEU A 151 4.87 -10.67 6.34
C LEU A 151 4.53 -12.11 5.93
N SER A 152 3.23 -12.39 5.72
CA SER A 152 2.81 -13.62 5.03
C SER A 152 3.34 -13.65 3.58
N PRO A 153 3.50 -14.83 2.97
CA PRO A 153 3.95 -14.95 1.58
C PRO A 153 3.14 -14.09 0.59
N GLU A 154 1.81 -14.01 0.75
CA GLU A 154 0.94 -13.17 -0.08
C GLU A 154 1.22 -11.68 0.12
N SER A 155 1.48 -11.28 1.36
CA SER A 155 1.81 -9.89 1.70
C SER A 155 3.19 -9.50 1.15
N GLN A 156 4.17 -10.41 1.21
CA GLN A 156 5.48 -10.22 0.59
C GLN A 156 5.34 -10.07 -0.93
N ARG A 157 4.60 -10.98 -1.58
CA ARG A 157 4.32 -10.89 -3.02
C ARG A 157 3.65 -9.57 -3.40
N TYR A 158 2.66 -9.14 -2.63
CA TYR A 158 2.00 -7.86 -2.86
C TYR A 158 2.96 -6.67 -2.73
N ALA A 159 3.81 -6.66 -1.70
CA ALA A 159 4.82 -5.61 -1.52
C ALA A 159 5.75 -5.52 -2.74
N VAL A 160 6.27 -6.66 -3.22
CA VAL A 160 7.13 -6.71 -4.42
C VAL A 160 6.38 -6.24 -5.68
N LEU A 161 5.10 -6.58 -5.84
CA LEU A 161 4.29 -6.09 -6.98
C LEU A 161 4.11 -4.56 -6.96
N VAL A 162 3.91 -3.98 -5.77
CA VAL A 162 3.83 -2.51 -5.62
C VAL A 162 5.17 -1.87 -5.98
N LEU A 163 6.28 -2.44 -5.53
CA LEU A 163 7.63 -1.93 -5.85
C LEU A 163 7.93 -2.04 -7.35
N ARG A 164 7.62 -3.17 -7.99
CA ARG A 164 7.70 -3.30 -9.45
C ARG A 164 6.89 -2.23 -10.18
N THR A 165 5.67 -1.94 -9.70
CA THR A 165 4.83 -0.88 -10.27
C THR A 165 5.45 0.50 -10.10
N PHE A 166 6.00 0.77 -8.92
CA PHE A 166 6.66 2.03 -8.59
C PHE A 166 7.92 2.25 -9.44
N PHE A 167 8.84 1.30 -9.48
CA PHE A 167 10.09 1.39 -10.25
C PHE A 167 9.86 1.39 -11.76
N LYS A 168 8.84 0.66 -12.25
CA LYS A 168 8.39 0.77 -13.65
C LYS A 168 7.91 2.19 -13.97
N TRP A 169 7.24 2.87 -13.04
CA TRP A 169 6.83 4.25 -13.26
C TRP A 169 8.03 5.21 -13.22
N LEU A 170 8.98 5.03 -12.29
CA LEU A 170 10.19 5.86 -12.21
C LEU A 170 11.04 5.80 -13.47
N THR A 171 11.16 4.62 -14.08
CA THR A 171 11.84 4.47 -15.39
C THR A 171 11.05 5.14 -16.51
N ALA A 172 9.72 4.97 -16.55
CA ALA A 172 8.87 5.59 -17.56
C ALA A 172 8.88 7.14 -17.53
N VAL A 173 9.13 7.75 -16.36
CA VAL A 173 9.27 9.21 -16.23
C VAL A 173 10.72 9.69 -16.33
N ALA A 174 11.65 8.82 -16.72
CA ALA A 174 13.09 9.09 -16.79
C ALA A 174 13.67 9.61 -15.46
N TYR A 175 13.17 9.12 -14.32
CA TYR A 175 13.80 9.33 -13.01
C TYR A 175 14.92 8.29 -12.79
N LEU A 176 14.71 7.04 -13.18
CA LEU A 176 15.72 5.97 -13.16
C LEU A 176 16.08 5.50 -14.56
N GLY A 177 17.33 5.05 -14.75
CA GLY A 177 17.80 4.46 -16.00
C GLY A 177 17.27 3.04 -16.23
N GLY A 178 17.09 2.26 -15.15
CA GLY A 178 16.60 0.88 -15.20
C GLY A 178 15.72 0.50 -14.01
N ASN A 179 15.02 -0.62 -14.13
CA ASN A 179 14.16 -1.16 -13.07
C ASN A 179 14.90 -2.32 -12.36
N PRO A 180 15.36 -2.15 -11.10
CA PRO A 180 16.09 -3.18 -10.37
C PRO A 180 15.22 -4.38 -9.99
N TRP A 181 13.89 -4.23 -10.01
CA TRP A 181 12.94 -5.31 -9.69
C TRP A 181 12.58 -6.20 -10.88
N HIS A 182 13.16 -5.95 -12.07
CA HIS A 182 12.83 -6.69 -13.28
C HIS A 182 13.38 -8.13 -13.25
N THR A 183 14.55 -8.33 -12.66
CA THR A 183 15.28 -9.61 -12.57
C THR A 183 14.95 -10.40 -11.30
N VAL A 184 14.27 -9.78 -10.35
CA VAL A 184 13.98 -10.33 -9.01
C VAL A 184 12.69 -11.12 -9.06
N ASP A 185 12.71 -12.42 -8.77
CA ASP A 185 11.50 -13.24 -8.82
C ASP A 185 10.49 -12.87 -7.74
N LEU A 186 9.20 -13.06 -8.05
CA LEU A 186 8.15 -12.86 -7.05
C LEU A 186 8.26 -13.95 -5.97
N PRO A 187 8.04 -13.60 -4.68
CA PRO A 187 7.90 -14.59 -3.64
C PRO A 187 6.90 -15.69 -4.03
N SER A 188 7.29 -16.95 -3.82
CA SER A 188 6.40 -18.08 -4.01
C SER A 188 5.25 -17.95 -3.01
N VAL A 189 4.04 -18.04 -3.53
CA VAL A 189 2.86 -18.24 -2.70
C VAL A 189 2.47 -19.66 -3.02
N ASP A 190 2.80 -20.58 -2.12
CA ASP A 190 2.27 -21.93 -2.21
C ASP A 190 0.76 -21.77 -2.14
N GLN A 191 0.10 -21.90 -3.30
CA GLN A 191 -1.34 -21.99 -3.36
C GLN A 191 -1.65 -23.29 -2.66
N LYS A 192 -1.91 -23.21 -1.35
CA LYS A 192 -2.58 -24.27 -0.63
C LYS A 192 -3.84 -24.51 -1.44
N GLU A 193 -3.87 -25.59 -2.22
CA GLU A 193 -5.04 -26.00 -2.97
C GLU A 193 -6.17 -26.04 -1.94
N LEU A 194 -6.98 -24.98 -1.93
CA LEU A 194 -8.16 -24.94 -1.08
C LEU A 194 -9.02 -26.03 -1.67
N ALA A 195 -9.00 -27.21 -1.05
CA ALA A 195 -10.01 -28.24 -1.25
C ALA A 195 -11.33 -27.48 -1.37
N MET A 196 -11.98 -27.59 -2.54
CA MET A 196 -13.17 -26.82 -2.86
C MET A 196 -14.03 -26.76 -1.61
N ALA A 197 -14.29 -25.56 -1.09
CA ALA A 197 -15.09 -25.39 0.11
C ALA A 197 -16.56 -25.67 -0.25
N VAL A 198 -16.87 -26.94 -0.52
CA VAL A 198 -18.22 -27.45 -0.77
C VAL A 198 -19.12 -27.11 0.43
N ASP A 199 -18.54 -26.98 1.63
CA ASP A 199 -19.23 -26.58 2.86
C ASP A 199 -19.68 -25.11 2.88
N LYS A 200 -19.20 -24.27 1.95
CA LYS A 200 -19.68 -22.89 1.74
C LYS A 200 -20.73 -22.79 0.63
N ALA A 201 -21.04 -23.89 -0.06
CA ALA A 201 -22.20 -23.92 -0.94
C ALA A 201 -23.46 -23.80 -0.08
N LEU A 202 -24.38 -22.91 -0.47
CA LEU A 202 -25.69 -22.83 0.14
C LEU A 202 -26.32 -24.24 0.13
N PRO A 203 -26.80 -24.76 1.29
CA PRO A 203 -27.58 -25.99 1.33
C PRO A 203 -28.74 -25.95 0.33
N LYS A 204 -29.08 -27.09 -0.29
CA LYS A 204 -30.12 -27.18 -1.33
C LYS A 204 -31.47 -26.58 -0.92
N HIS A 205 -31.84 -26.66 0.36
CA HIS A 205 -33.10 -26.09 0.86
C HIS A 205 -33.10 -24.55 0.84
N LEU A 206 -31.95 -23.91 1.08
CA LEU A 206 -31.80 -22.46 1.00
C LEU A 206 -31.74 -21.96 -0.45
N TRP A 207 -31.11 -22.74 -1.35
CA TRP A 207 -31.22 -22.47 -2.79
C TRP A 207 -32.65 -22.53 -3.26
N LYS A 208 -33.38 -23.58 -2.88
CA LYS A 208 -34.78 -23.76 -3.28
C LYS A 208 -35.67 -22.63 -2.75
N ALA A 209 -35.45 -22.18 -1.50
CA ALA A 209 -36.14 -21.02 -0.94
C ALA A 209 -35.86 -19.73 -1.73
N LEU A 210 -34.61 -19.47 -2.14
CA LEU A 210 -34.25 -18.31 -2.96
C LEU A 210 -34.78 -18.40 -4.41
N SER A 211 -34.98 -19.60 -4.93
CA SER A 211 -35.49 -19.83 -6.28
C SER A 211 -37.02 -19.78 -6.36
N GLU A 212 -37.70 -20.19 -5.29
CA GLU A 212 -39.17 -20.24 -5.22
C GLU A 212 -39.77 -18.90 -4.75
N GLU A 213 -39.08 -18.17 -3.87
CA GLU A 213 -39.40 -16.78 -3.58
C GLU A 213 -38.78 -15.89 -4.66
N GLY A 214 -39.55 -15.59 -5.73
CA GLY A 214 -39.18 -14.61 -6.74
C GLY A 214 -38.63 -13.35 -6.06
N ALA A 215 -37.33 -13.13 -6.19
CA ALA A 215 -36.54 -12.18 -5.41
C ALA A 215 -37.11 -10.75 -5.44
N SER A 216 -38.00 -10.47 -4.49
CA SER A 216 -38.43 -9.12 -4.13
C SER A 216 -38.96 -9.12 -2.70
N SER A 217 -38.11 -9.51 -1.75
CA SER A 217 -38.36 -9.28 -0.34
C SER A 217 -37.04 -9.06 0.39
N THR A 218 -36.86 -7.84 0.89
CA THR A 218 -35.77 -7.45 1.76
C THR A 218 -35.86 -8.25 3.05
N VAL A 219 -35.05 -9.31 3.21
CA VAL A 219 -34.94 -10.01 4.49
C VAL A 219 -34.11 -9.14 5.43
N TYR A 220 -34.79 -8.47 6.37
CA TYR A 220 -34.16 -7.75 7.46
C TYR A 220 -33.62 -8.75 8.50
N ALA A 221 -32.32 -9.01 8.47
CA ALA A 221 -31.62 -9.72 9.54
C ALA A 221 -30.91 -8.70 10.45
N PRO A 222 -31.22 -8.62 11.76
CA PRO A 222 -30.51 -7.72 12.66
C PRO A 222 -29.09 -8.23 12.86
N GLY A 223 -28.10 -7.55 12.28
CA GLY A 223 -26.67 -7.77 12.59
C GLY A 223 -25.70 -7.84 11.42
N ILE A 224 -26.15 -7.87 10.16
CA ILE A 224 -25.23 -7.94 9.01
C ILE A 224 -25.45 -6.73 8.10
N ARG A 225 -24.56 -5.74 8.20
CA ARG A 225 -24.59 -4.53 7.36
C ARG A 225 -23.69 -4.74 6.14
N THR A 226 -24.20 -5.44 5.12
CA THR A 226 -23.58 -5.44 3.79
C THR A 226 -24.65 -5.19 2.72
N LEU A 227 -24.41 -4.19 1.88
CA LEU A 227 -25.26 -3.75 0.78
C LEU A 227 -25.48 -4.89 -0.23
N LEU A 228 -26.75 -5.21 -0.51
CA LEU A 228 -27.18 -6.14 -1.56
C LEU A 228 -27.00 -5.49 -2.94
N SER A 229 -26.12 -6.05 -3.77
CA SER A 229 -26.21 -5.92 -5.22
C SER A 229 -27.20 -6.98 -5.73
N SER A 230 -28.28 -6.54 -6.36
CA SER A 230 -29.32 -7.40 -6.92
C SER A 230 -28.73 -8.29 -8.02
N VAL A 231 -28.61 -9.59 -7.76
CA VAL A 231 -28.32 -10.59 -8.79
C VAL A 231 -29.66 -10.94 -9.45
N ARG A 232 -29.81 -10.54 -10.72
CA ARG A 232 -30.96 -10.92 -11.54
C ARG A 232 -30.57 -12.18 -12.31
N LEU A 233 -31.05 -13.34 -11.87
CA LEU A 233 -30.85 -14.61 -12.59
C LEU A 233 -31.78 -14.64 -13.81
N ALA A 234 -31.20 -14.78 -15.00
CA ALA A 234 -31.94 -15.07 -16.23
C ALA A 234 -32.32 -16.57 -16.26
N PRO A 235 -33.51 -16.94 -16.78
CA PRO A 235 -33.94 -18.33 -16.84
C PRO A 235 -33.03 -19.17 -17.76
N GLU A 236 -32.80 -20.43 -17.35
CA GLU A 236 -31.80 -21.37 -17.87
C GLU A 236 -31.88 -21.68 -19.38
N SER A 237 -32.95 -21.31 -20.10
CA SER A 237 -33.11 -21.61 -21.53
C SER A 237 -32.40 -20.64 -22.49
N SER A 238 -31.59 -19.70 -21.99
CA SER A 238 -30.97 -18.65 -22.82
C SER A 238 -29.46 -18.49 -22.65
N LEU A 239 -28.76 -19.54 -22.18
CA LEU A 239 -27.29 -19.60 -22.20
C LEU A 239 -26.77 -20.01 -23.59
N GLN A 240 -26.92 -19.12 -24.57
CA GLN A 240 -26.01 -19.12 -25.73
C GLN A 240 -24.86 -18.18 -25.43
N TRP A 241 -23.67 -18.74 -25.24
CA TRP A 241 -22.43 -17.99 -25.18
C TRP A 241 -22.22 -17.26 -26.52
N ARG A 242 -22.28 -15.92 -26.52
CA ARG A 242 -21.81 -15.10 -27.64
C ARG A 242 -20.55 -14.35 -27.20
N PRO A 243 -19.41 -14.51 -27.88
CA PRO A 243 -18.24 -13.70 -27.61
C PRO A 243 -18.48 -12.26 -28.06
N ASN A 244 -18.07 -11.29 -27.25
CA ASN A 244 -18.12 -9.87 -27.59
C ASN A 244 -17.18 -9.59 -28.78
N THR A 245 -17.75 -9.38 -29.96
CA THR A 245 -17.07 -8.71 -31.08
C THR A 245 -17.15 -7.21 -30.87
N VAL A 246 -16.00 -6.56 -30.69
CA VAL A 246 -15.88 -5.10 -30.72
C VAL A 246 -16.02 -4.64 -32.17
N SER A 247 -17.13 -3.97 -32.49
CA SER A 247 -17.31 -3.28 -33.77
C SER A 247 -16.40 -2.06 -33.82
N HIS A 248 -15.34 -2.12 -34.65
CA HIS A 248 -14.67 -0.90 -35.11
C HIS A 248 -15.52 -0.27 -36.21
N GLU A 249 -16.32 0.73 -35.86
CA GLU A 249 -16.80 1.69 -36.87
C GLU A 249 -15.61 2.56 -37.28
N ARG A 250 -15.16 2.34 -38.52
CA ARG A 250 -14.33 3.28 -39.27
C ARG A 250 -15.23 4.45 -39.65
N SER A 251 -14.93 5.64 -39.13
CA SER A 251 -15.34 6.88 -39.80
C SER A 251 -14.31 7.19 -40.88
N SER A 252 -14.74 7.13 -42.14
CA SER A 252 -14.00 7.63 -43.30
C SER A 252 -13.90 9.15 -43.26
N CYS A 253 -12.68 9.66 -43.44
CA CYS A 253 -12.33 10.50 -44.58
C CYS A 253 -11.18 9.81 -45.31
#